data_AF-A0A3D1G0U1-F1
#
_entry.id   AF-A0A3D1G0U1-F1
#
_cell.length_a   1.000
_cell.length_b   1.000
_cell.length_c   1.000
_cell.angle_alpha   90.00
_cell.angle_beta   90.00
_cell.angle_gamma   90.00
#
_symmetry.space_group_name_H-M   'P 1'
#
loop_
_entity.id
_entity.type
_entity.pdbx_description
1 polymer ?
#
loop_
_entity_poly.entity_id
_entity_poly.type
_entity_poly.pdbx_seq_one_letter_code
_entity_poly.pdbx_strand_id
1 'polypeptide(L)'
;MKILFTGSNGLLGQKIAVATEKYPQHTFLATSRGVNRTKAMGTAAYASMDITNAADVSSVVGAFAPDVIIHGAAMTHVDECELHPKKATLMNVEGTRNIAHAANEVG
;
A
#
# COMPACT_ATOMS: atom_id res chain seq x y z
N MET A 1 5.21 -16.75 2.80
CA MET A 1 5.65 -15.50 2.16
C MET A 1 5.13 -14.32 2.96
N LYS A 2 5.90 -13.24 2.99
CA LYS A 2 5.52 -11.92 3.48
C LYS A 2 4.94 -11.11 2.33
N ILE A 3 3.70 -10.67 2.47
CA ILE A 3 2.96 -9.98 1.43
C ILE A 3 2.55 -8.60 1.95
N LEU A 4 3.05 -7.54 1.31
CA LEU A 4 2.67 -6.17 1.61
C LEU A 4 1.61 -5.71 0.61
N PHE A 5 0.54 -5.05 1.07
CA PHE A 5 -0.41 -4.42 0.17
C PHE A 5 -0.71 -2.97 0.56
N THR A 6 -0.63 -2.08 -0.42
CA THR A 6 -0.84 -0.64 -0.24
C THR A 6 -2.29 -0.25 -0.55
N GLY A 7 -2.75 0.85 0.03
CA GLY A 7 -4.11 1.35 -0.19
C GLY A 7 -5.15 0.58 0.62
N SER A 8 -4.76 0.06 1.79
CA SER A 8 -5.60 -0.79 2.63
C SER A 8 -6.92 -0.16 3.08
N ASN A 9 -6.95 1.17 3.21
CA ASN A 9 -8.16 1.94 3.53
C ASN A 9 -9.13 2.09 2.33
N GLY A 10 -8.69 1.77 1.11
CA GLY A 10 -9.49 1.84 -0.12
C GLY A 10 -10.34 0.59 -0.37
N LEU A 11 -11.20 0.64 -1.39
CA LEU A 11 -12.16 -0.42 -1.69
C LEU A 11 -11.48 -1.78 -1.92
N LEU A 12 -10.46 -1.83 -2.79
CA LEU A 12 -9.71 -3.06 -3.08
C LEU A 12 -8.94 -3.55 -1.85
N GLY A 13 -8.23 -2.65 -1.17
CA GLY A 13 -7.45 -2.97 0.02
C GLY A 13 -8.27 -3.61 1.14
N GLN A 14 -9.49 -3.13 1.36
CA GLN A 14 -10.43 -3.74 2.32
C GLN A 14 -10.83 -5.17 1.92
N LYS A 15 -10.98 -5.47 0.62
CA LYS A 15 -11.30 -6.83 0.16
C LYS A 15 -10.10 -7.77 0.27
N ILE A 16 -8.89 -7.27 -0.01
CA ILE A 16 -7.65 -8.01 0.21
C ILE A 16 -7.53 -8.37 1.69
N ALA A 17 -7.76 -7.41 2.59
CA ALA A 17 -7.68 -7.62 4.04
C ALA A 17 -8.59 -8.77 4.49
N VAL A 18 -9.86 -8.80 4.06
CA VAL A 18 -10.78 -9.92 4.36
C VAL A 18 -10.29 -11.24 3.75
N ALA A 19 -9.76 -11.21 2.53
CA ALA A 19 -9.30 -12.42 1.85
C ALA A 19 -8.08 -13.07 2.52
N THR A 20 -7.30 -12.33 3.34
CA THR A 20 -6.11 -12.86 4.02
C THR A 20 -6.39 -14.07 4.92
N GLU A 21 -7.61 -14.18 5.47
CA GLU A 21 -8.04 -15.32 6.30
C GLU A 21 -7.98 -16.66 5.54
N LYS A 22 -8.11 -16.63 4.20
CA LYS A 22 -8.02 -17.82 3.35
C LYS A 22 -6.58 -18.28 3.12
N TYR A 23 -5.59 -17.48 3.52
CA TYR A 23 -4.17 -17.73 3.27
C TYR A 23 -3.32 -17.63 4.55
N PRO A 24 -3.64 -18.42 5.60
CA PRO A 24 -2.97 -18.32 6.90
C PRO A 24 -1.46 -18.67 6.86
N GLN A 25 -0.99 -19.34 5.81
CA GLN A 25 0.43 -19.63 5.56
C GLN A 25 1.25 -18.40 5.10
N HIS A 26 0.62 -17.24 4.97
CA HIS A 26 1.27 -15.99 4.58
C HIS A 26 1.16 -14.95 5.69
N THR A 27 2.18 -14.11 5.79
CA THR A 27 2.19 -12.96 6.70
C THR A 27 1.85 -11.72 5.90
N PHE A 28 0.80 -11.01 6.29
CA PHE A 28 0.31 -9.84 5.56
C PHE A 28 0.61 -8.54 6.31
N LEU A 29 1.07 -7.53 5.57
CA LEU A 29 1.16 -6.16 6.03
C LEU A 29 0.31 -5.25 5.13
N ALA A 30 -0.70 -4.63 5.73
CA ALA A 30 -1.55 -3.66 5.08
C ALA A 30 -1.00 -2.25 5.33
N THR A 31 -0.93 -1.41 4.29
CA THR A 31 -0.47 -0.03 4.44
C THR A 31 -1.42 0.98 3.81
N SER A 32 -1.51 2.15 4.44
CA SER A 32 -2.17 3.32 3.89
C SER A 32 -1.69 4.58 4.59
N ARG A 33 -1.96 5.75 4.02
CA ARG A 33 -1.63 7.01 4.64
C ARG A 33 -2.48 7.25 5.89
N GLY A 34 -1.82 7.42 7.03
CA GLY A 34 -2.44 7.81 8.30
C GLY A 34 -2.90 6.62 9.14
N VAL A 35 -4.00 6.79 9.86
CA VAL A 35 -4.55 5.74 10.73
C VAL A 35 -5.28 4.66 9.92
N ASN A 36 -5.29 3.44 10.45
CA ASN A 36 -6.12 2.37 9.91
C ASN A 36 -7.61 2.73 10.03
N ARG A 37 -8.34 2.64 8.91
CA ARG A 37 -9.81 2.83 8.85
C ARG A 37 -10.54 1.57 8.41
N THR A 38 -9.79 0.51 8.10
CA THR A 38 -10.35 -0.79 7.70
C THR A 38 -10.71 -1.58 8.95
N LYS A 39 -12.00 -1.88 9.11
CA LYS A 39 -12.53 -2.60 10.28
C LYS A 39 -12.16 -4.09 10.26
N ALA A 40 -12.30 -4.73 9.10
CA ALA A 40 -12.03 -6.15 8.92
C ALA A 40 -10.64 -6.33 8.32
N MET A 41 -9.64 -6.47 9.18
CA MET A 41 -8.23 -6.62 8.78
C MET A 41 -7.84 -8.06 8.43
N GLY A 42 -8.73 -9.03 8.67
CA GLY A 42 -8.39 -10.45 8.58
C GLY A 42 -7.16 -10.75 9.45
N THR A 43 -6.14 -11.35 8.84
CA THR A 43 -4.87 -11.67 9.50
C THR A 43 -3.77 -10.62 9.27
N ALA A 44 -4.06 -9.53 8.55
CA ALA A 44 -3.06 -8.53 8.21
C ALA A 44 -2.72 -7.60 9.38
N ALA A 45 -1.44 -7.40 9.63
CA ALA A 45 -0.93 -6.30 10.42
C ALA A 45 -1.11 -4.97 9.66
N TYR A 46 -0.97 -3.84 10.37
CA TYR A 46 -1.08 -2.51 9.78
C TYR A 46 0.16 -1.66 10.04
N ALA A 47 0.62 -0.94 9.03
CA ALA A 47 1.57 0.16 9.17
C ALA A 47 1.08 1.39 8.38
N SER A 48 1.18 2.58 8.97
CA SER A 48 1.00 3.82 8.22
C SER A 48 2.15 3.96 7.23
N MET A 49 1.84 4.31 5.99
CA MET A 49 2.83 4.59 4.95
C MET A 49 2.24 5.54 3.91
N ASP A 50 2.90 6.67 3.69
CA ASP A 50 2.59 7.57 2.58
C ASP A 50 3.48 7.25 1.39
N ILE A 51 2.89 6.71 0.32
CA ILE A 51 3.62 6.33 -0.90
C ILE A 51 4.34 7.51 -1.57
N THR A 52 3.92 8.74 -1.30
CA THR A 52 4.54 9.95 -1.86
C THR A 52 5.84 10.34 -1.14
N ASN A 53 6.12 9.74 0.02
CA ASN A 53 7.35 9.95 0.79
C ASN A 53 8.28 8.74 0.63
N ALA A 54 9.33 8.89 -0.18
CA ALA A 54 10.28 7.82 -0.46
C ALA A 54 10.96 7.25 0.79
N ALA A 55 11.28 8.09 1.78
CA ALA A 55 11.92 7.63 3.02
C ALA A 55 10.97 6.78 3.87
N ASP A 56 9.69 7.17 3.93
CA ASP A 56 8.65 6.40 4.63
C ASP A 56 8.44 5.04 3.96
N VAL A 57 8.35 5.02 2.62
CA VAL A 57 8.27 3.79 1.83
C VAL A 57 9.48 2.88 2.07
N SER A 58 10.70 3.40 1.93
CA SER A 58 11.92 2.60 2.14
C SER A 58 11.99 2.04 3.55
N SER A 59 11.62 2.84 4.56
CA SER A 59 11.58 2.38 5.96
C SER A 59 10.59 1.23 6.16
N VAL A 60 9.34 1.35 5.71
CA VAL A 60 8.31 0.34 5.93
C VAL A 60 8.57 -0.92 5.10
N VAL A 61 8.90 -0.76 3.82
CA VAL A 61 9.21 -1.88 2.92
C VAL A 61 10.46 -2.62 3.38
N GLY A 62 11.53 -1.90 3.72
CA GLY A 62 12.77 -2.48 4.23
C GLY A 62 12.61 -3.19 5.57
N ALA A 63 11.87 -2.61 6.51
CA ALA A 63 11.61 -3.24 7.81
C ALA A 63 10.77 -4.52 7.69
N PHE A 64 9.78 -4.53 6.80
CA PHE A 64 8.94 -5.70 6.59
C PHE A 64 9.64 -6.77 5.74
N ALA A 65 10.43 -6.35 4.74
CA ALA A 65 11.08 -7.19 3.73
C ALA A 65 10.07 -8.15 3.05
N PRO A 66 9.11 -7.64 2.27
CA PRO A 66 8.11 -8.47 1.58
C PRO A 66 8.70 -9.30 0.44
N ASP A 67 8.17 -10.51 0.26
CA ASP A 67 8.40 -11.31 -0.95
C ASP A 67 7.53 -10.82 -2.12
N VAL A 68 6.37 -10.22 -1.81
CA VAL A 68 5.39 -9.74 -2.80
C VAL A 68 4.80 -8.41 -2.34
N ILE A 69 4.68 -7.45 -3.27
CA ILE A 69 3.95 -6.20 -3.07
C ILE A 69 2.72 -6.15 -3.98
N ILE A 70 1.54 -5.95 -3.39
CA ILE A 70 0.30 -5.65 -4.10
C ILE A 70 0.04 -4.14 -4.00
N HIS A 71 0.27 -3.42 -5.11
CA HIS A 71 0.13 -1.97 -5.12
C HIS A 71 -1.29 -1.53 -5.50
N GLY A 72 -2.09 -1.10 -4.50
CA GLY A 72 -3.46 -0.60 -4.68
C GLY A 72 -3.68 0.84 -4.19
N ALA A 73 -2.63 1.53 -3.71
CA ALA A 73 -2.72 2.94 -3.31
C ALA A 73 -2.65 3.86 -4.53
N ALA A 74 -3.73 4.59 -4.79
CA ALA A 74 -3.81 5.58 -5.87
C ALA A 74 -4.89 6.63 -5.57
N MET A 75 -4.84 7.75 -6.28
CA MET A 75 -5.95 8.67 -6.46
C MET A 75 -6.81 8.16 -7.63
N THR A 76 -8.05 7.76 -7.34
CA THR A 76 -8.89 7.01 -8.28
C THR A 76 -10.14 7.76 -8.76
N HIS A 77 -10.41 8.95 -8.21
CA HIS A 77 -11.59 9.73 -8.58
C HIS A 77 -11.22 10.66 -9.74
N VAL A 78 -11.75 10.38 -10.93
CA VAL A 78 -11.33 11.01 -12.20
C VAL A 78 -11.48 12.52 -12.14
N ASP A 79 -12.64 13.03 -11.71
CA ASP A 79 -12.88 14.48 -11.64
C ASP A 79 -11.87 15.19 -10.73
N GLU A 80 -11.53 14.57 -9.60
CA GLU A 80 -10.53 15.10 -8.68
C GLU A 80 -9.11 15.05 -9.26
N CYS A 81 -8.81 14.07 -10.11
CA CYS A 81 -7.53 14.00 -10.83
C CYS A 81 -7.42 15.14 -11.87
N GLU A 82 -8.49 15.41 -12.60
CA GLU A 82 -8.56 16.51 -13.58
C GLU A 82 -8.45 17.88 -12.90
N LEU A 83 -9.08 18.06 -11.74
CA LEU A 83 -8.98 19.28 -10.95
C LEU A 83 -7.59 19.46 -10.31
N HIS A 84 -6.90 18.36 -9.99
CA HIS A 84 -5.63 18.38 -9.26
C HIS A 84 -4.53 17.53 -9.94
N PRO A 85 -4.11 17.85 -11.18
CA PRO A 85 -3.22 17.00 -11.97
C PRO A 85 -1.85 16.79 -11.32
N LYS A 86 -1.32 17.80 -10.60
CA LYS A 86 -0.06 17.67 -9.84
C LYS A 86 -0.18 16.65 -8.72
N LYS A 87 -1.32 16.62 -8.02
CA LYS A 87 -1.59 15.67 -6.93
C LYS A 87 -1.80 14.25 -7.49
N ALA A 88 -2.52 14.13 -8.60
CA ALA A 88 -2.69 12.86 -9.30
C ALA A 88 -1.33 12.31 -9.77
N THR A 89 -0.47 13.15 -10.35
CA THR A 89 0.89 12.77 -10.76
C THR A 89 1.73 12.34 -9.55
N LEU A 90 1.71 13.13 -8.46
CA LEU A 90 2.45 12.81 -7.24
C LEU A 90 2.03 11.45 -6.66
N MET A 91 0.73 11.16 -6.59
CA MET A 91 0.24 9.90 -6.02
C MET A 91 0.40 8.70 -6.96
N ASN A 92 -0.01 8.84 -8.22
CA ASN A 92 -0.15 7.72 -9.15
C ASN A 92 1.12 7.46 -9.98
N VAL A 93 2.03 8.43 -10.10
CA VAL A 93 3.29 8.27 -10.82
C VAL A 93 4.43 8.18 -9.84
N GLU A 94 4.68 9.24 -9.08
CA GLU A 94 5.82 9.28 -8.16
C GLU A 94 5.63 8.34 -6.97
N GLY A 95 4.41 8.21 -6.46
CA GLY A 95 4.09 7.21 -5.44
C GLY A 95 4.35 5.78 -5.90
N THR A 96 3.93 5.44 -7.12
CA THR A 96 4.21 4.12 -7.72
C THR A 96 5.71 3.91 -7.97
N ARG A 97 6.42 4.94 -8.43
CA ARG A 97 7.89 4.91 -8.59
C ARG A 97 8.59 4.57 -7.27
N ASN A 98 8.19 5.19 -6.16
CA ASN A 98 8.76 4.90 -4.84
C ASN A 98 8.56 3.45 -4.42
N ILE A 99 7.37 2.89 -4.65
CA ILE A 99 7.09 1.47 -4.37
C ILE A 99 7.97 0.56 -5.22
N ALA A 100 8.09 0.85 -6.52
CA ALA A 100 8.90 0.04 -7.43
C ALA A 100 10.39 0.06 -7.06
N HIS A 101 10.92 1.24 -6.69
CA HIS A 101 12.30 1.35 -6.20
C HIS A 101 12.51 0.55 -4.91
N ALA A 102 11.64 0.74 -3.91
CA ALA A 102 11.78 0.04 -2.64
C ALA A 102 11.63 -1.48 -2.79
N ALA A 103 10.80 -1.96 -3.73
CA ALA A 103 10.73 -3.37 -4.08
C ALA A 103 12.09 -3.88 -4.57
N ASN A 104 12.69 -3.20 -5.56
CA ASN A 104 13.98 -3.57 -6.13
C ASN A 104 15.15 -3.48 -5.13
N GLU A 105 15.04 -2.66 -4.09
CA GLU A 105 16.04 -2.60 -3.00
C GLU A 105 16.00 -3.82 -2.08
N VAL A 106 14.85 -4.49 -1.96
CA VAL A 106 14.66 -5.61 -1.02
C VAL A 106 14.61 -6.99 -1.69
N GLY A 107 14.48 -7.08 -3.02
CA GLY A 107 14.54 -8.33 -3.80
C GLY A 107 13.65 -8.31 -5.04
#